data_AF-A0A7G8F1A9-F1
#
_entry.id   AF-A0A7G8F1A9-F1
#
_cell.length_a   1.000
_cell.length_b   1.000
_cell.length_c   1.000
_cell.angle_alpha   90.00
_cell.angle_beta   90.00
_cell.angle_gamma   90.00
#
_symmetry.space_group_name_H-M   'P 1'
#
loop_
_entity.id
_entity.type
_entity.pdbx_description
1 polymer ?
#
loop_
_entity_poly.entity_id
_entity_poly.type
_entity_poly.pdbx_seq_one_letter_code
_entity_poly.pdbx_strand_id
1 'polypeptide(L)'
;MTAARRYIAEGVLMPPALVNVRRNEHTTDKFFWGEKGLFSAQYAEENHFLFPSLRSIVDHVGEEVIFEGLDLASDDWEEMEEYEYAFV
;
A
#
# COMPACT_ATOMS: atom_id res chain seq x y z
N MET A 1 2.43 12.73 -9.57
CA MET A 1 3.46 11.68 -9.38
C MET A 1 3.63 11.51 -7.87
N THR A 2 3.19 10.39 -7.30
CA THR A 2 3.10 10.21 -5.83
C THR A 2 4.48 9.95 -5.20
N ALA A 3 4.71 10.49 -4.00
CA ALA A 3 6.00 10.41 -3.29
C ALA A 3 6.53 8.97 -3.15
N ALA A 4 5.64 8.00 -2.95
CA ALA A 4 5.97 6.58 -2.89
C ALA A 4 6.69 6.06 -4.14
N ARG A 5 6.23 6.46 -5.35
CA ARG A 5 6.87 6.04 -6.61
C ARG A 5 8.26 6.65 -6.78
N ARG A 6 8.51 7.86 -6.26
CA ARG A 6 9.86 8.46 -6.28
C ARG A 6 10.81 7.72 -5.34
N TYR A 7 10.37 7.44 -4.11
CA TYR A 7 11.20 6.74 -3.12
C TYR A 7 11.62 5.33 -3.56
N ILE A 8 10.71 4.62 -4.25
CA ILE A 8 11.01 3.31 -4.82
C ILE A 8 11.92 3.42 -6.05
N ALA A 9 11.70 4.43 -6.91
CA ALA A 9 12.55 4.67 -8.09
C ALA A 9 13.99 5.06 -7.74
N GLU A 10 14.24 5.59 -6.54
CA GLU A 10 15.59 5.87 -6.01
C GLU A 10 16.35 4.59 -5.61
N GLY A 11 15.77 3.40 -5.76
CA GLY A 11 16.45 2.11 -5.61
C GLY A 11 16.62 1.65 -4.17
N VAL A 12 15.89 2.25 -3.23
CA VAL A 12 16.00 1.93 -1.79
C VAL A 12 15.25 0.65 -1.42
N LEU A 13 14.28 0.21 -2.23
CA LEU A 13 13.43 -0.96 -1.96
C LEU A 13 13.53 -2.00 -3.07
N MET A 14 13.94 -3.22 -2.70
CA MET A 14 13.96 -4.37 -3.59
C MET A 14 12.64 -5.15 -3.49
N PRO A 15 12.03 -5.56 -4.61
CA PRO A 15 10.85 -6.43 -4.57
C PRO A 15 11.24 -7.87 -4.15
N PRO A 16 10.32 -8.65 -3.55
CA PRO A 16 8.99 -8.26 -3.05
C PRO A 16 9.07 -7.51 -1.71
N ALA A 17 8.35 -6.40 -1.58
CA ALA A 17 8.32 -5.63 -0.32
C ALA A 17 6.93 -5.05 -0.03
N LEU A 18 6.55 -4.98 1.24
CA LEU A 18 5.40 -4.20 1.71
C LEU A 18 5.87 -2.82 2.14
N VAL A 19 5.18 -1.78 1.68
CA VAL A 19 5.56 -0.39 1.88
C VAL A 19 4.40 0.36 2.53
N ASN A 20 4.67 0.94 3.70
CA ASN A 20 3.72 1.82 4.37
C ASN A 20 4.07 3.27 4.02
N VAL A 21 3.13 3.97 3.40
CA VAL A 21 3.25 5.35 2.98
C VAL A 21 2.33 6.18 3.85
N ARG A 22 2.93 6.89 4.81
CA ARG A 22 2.19 7.84 5.64
C ARG A 22 1.78 9.05 4.78
N ARG A 23 0.48 9.20 4.51
CA ARG A 23 -0.06 10.31 3.69
C ARG A 23 -0.26 11.56 4.53
N ASN A 24 -0.74 11.41 5.77
CA ASN A 24 -0.80 12.47 6.76
C ASN A 24 -0.64 11.87 8.17
N GLU A 25 -0.84 12.66 9.23
CA GLU A 25 -0.64 12.16 10.59
C GLU A 25 -1.58 11.00 10.97
N HIS A 26 -2.75 10.93 10.33
CA HIS A 26 -3.85 10.02 10.66
C HIS A 26 -4.01 8.87 9.64
N THR A 27 -3.47 9.03 8.43
CA THR A 27 -3.63 8.08 7.32
C THR A 27 -2.29 7.52 6.87
N THR A 28 -2.22 6.19 6.79
CA THR A 28 -1.09 5.46 6.25
C THR A 28 -1.59 4.46 5.22
N ASP A 29 -1.23 4.69 3.97
CA ASP A 29 -1.56 3.81 2.86
C ASP A 29 -0.55 2.66 2.82
N LYS A 30 -1.02 1.42 2.71
CA LYS A 30 -0.12 0.27 2.49
C LYS A 30 -0.09 -0.10 1.01
N PHE A 31 1.09 -0.48 0.53
CA PHE A 31 1.33 -0.90 -0.84
C PHE A 31 2.19 -2.16 -0.89
N PHE A 32 2.01 -2.95 -1.95
CA PHE A 32 2.87 -4.06 -2.29
C PHE A 32 3.75 -3.71 -3.49
N TRP A 33 5.07 -3.71 -3.29
CA TRP A 33 6.07 -3.58 -4.35
C TRP A 33 6.47 -4.97 -4.84
N GLY A 34 5.91 -5.36 -5.99
CA GLY A 34 6.24 -6.59 -6.68
C GLY A 34 7.21 -6.37 -7.84
N GLU A 35 7.72 -7.45 -8.43
CA GLU A 35 8.66 -7.39 -9.57
C GLU A 35 8.09 -6.64 -10.78
N LYS A 36 6.77 -6.61 -10.93
CA LYS A 36 6.06 -5.95 -12.03
C LYS A 36 5.65 -4.50 -11.72
N GLY A 37 5.80 -4.04 -10.48
CA GLY A 37 5.42 -2.68 -10.07
C GLY A 37 4.78 -2.59 -8.68
N LEU A 38 4.23 -1.41 -8.40
CA LEU A 38 3.58 -1.08 -7.13
C LEU A 38 2.06 -1.28 -7.23
N PHE A 39 1.50 -2.05 -6.30
CA PHE A 39 0.08 -2.35 -6.17
C PHE A 39 -0.44 -1.83 -4.83
N SER A 40 -1.71 -1.41 -4.75
CA SER A 40 -2.33 -1.11 -3.45
C SER A 40 -2.44 -2.39 -2.62
N ALA A 41 -2.41 -2.27 -1.30
CA ALA A 41 -2.53 -3.43 -0.44
C ALA A 41 -3.89 -4.12 -0.58
N GLN A 42 -4.99 -3.37 -0.79
CA GLN A 42 -6.31 -3.94 -1.08
C GLN A 42 -6.31 -4.78 -2.37
N TYR A 43 -5.70 -4.29 -3.45
CA TYR A 43 -5.57 -5.08 -4.67
C TYR A 43 -4.70 -6.33 -4.46
N ALA A 44 -3.63 -6.18 -3.68
CA ALA A 44 -2.73 -7.26 -3.34
C ALA A 44 -3.40 -8.33 -2.46
N GLU A 45 -4.29 -7.94 -1.55
CA GLU A 45 -5.11 -8.85 -0.73
C GLU A 45 -6.05 -9.67 -1.60
N GLU A 46 -6.85 -9.02 -2.46
CA GLU A 46 -7.82 -9.71 -3.32
C GLU A 46 -7.15 -10.60 -4.39
N ASN A 47 -5.92 -10.26 -4.80
CA ASN A 47 -5.26 -10.89 -5.94
C ASN A 47 -3.89 -11.51 -5.59
N HIS A 48 -3.60 -11.78 -4.31
CA HIS A 48 -2.27 -12.27 -3.88
C HIS A 48 -1.87 -13.57 -4.59
N PHE A 49 -2.84 -14.41 -4.97
CA PHE A 49 -2.63 -15.65 -5.72
C PHE A 49 -1.98 -15.43 -7.10
N LEU A 50 -2.09 -14.24 -7.69
CA LEU A 50 -1.43 -13.87 -8.95
C LEU A 50 0.07 -13.58 -8.79
N PHE A 51 0.53 -13.43 -7.55
CA PHE A 51 1.90 -13.05 -7.22
C PHE A 51 2.56 -14.19 -6.44
N PRO A 52 3.37 -15.06 -7.08
CA PRO A 52 4.00 -16.20 -6.42
C PRO A 52 4.80 -15.81 -5.17
N SER A 53 5.48 -14.66 -5.24
CA SER A 53 6.25 -14.10 -4.14
C SER A 53 5.37 -13.62 -2.97
N LEU A 54 4.26 -12.94 -3.26
CA LEU A 54 3.35 -12.46 -2.22
C LEU A 54 2.59 -13.61 -1.59
N ARG A 55 2.07 -14.54 -2.42
CA ARG A 55 1.44 -15.77 -1.95
C ARG A 55 2.34 -16.54 -1.00
N SER A 56 3.62 -16.71 -1.33
CA SER A 56 4.54 -17.38 -0.42
C SER A 56 4.67 -16.65 0.93
N ILE A 57 4.65 -15.32 0.95
CA ILE A 57 4.73 -14.55 2.20
C ILE A 57 3.43 -14.71 2.99
N VAL A 58 2.30 -14.61 2.31
CA VAL A 58 0.95 -14.82 2.87
C VAL A 58 0.80 -16.21 3.48
N ASP A 59 1.20 -17.26 2.77
CA ASP A 59 1.12 -18.65 3.26
C ASP A 59 1.95 -18.88 4.54
N HIS A 60 3.01 -18.10 4.79
CA HIS A 60 3.87 -18.23 5.98
C HIS A 60 3.46 -17.33 7.14
N VAL A 61 2.90 -16.15 6.86
CA VAL A 61 2.62 -15.10 7.87
C VAL A 61 1.12 -15.00 8.21
N GLY A 62 0.23 -15.35 7.28
CA GLY A 62 -1.22 -15.17 7.37
C GLY A 62 -1.70 -13.89 6.68
N GLU A 63 -2.85 -13.97 6.01
CA GLU A 63 -3.49 -12.83 5.34
C GLU A 63 -3.89 -11.76 6.36
N GLU A 64 -4.48 -12.21 7.47
CA GLU A 64 -4.96 -11.37 8.56
C GLU A 64 -3.87 -10.53 9.21
N VAL A 65 -2.61 -11.00 9.17
CA VAL A 65 -1.46 -10.28 9.73
C VAL A 65 -0.87 -9.30 8.70
N ILE A 66 -0.78 -9.70 7.43
CA ILE A 66 -0.21 -8.86 6.38
C ILE A 66 -1.12 -7.68 6.05
N PHE A 67 -2.41 -7.94 5.98
CA PHE A 67 -3.44 -6.99 5.57
C PHE A 67 -4.20 -6.37 6.76
N GLU A 68 -3.68 -6.56 7.98
CA GLU A 68 -4.27 -5.98 9.19
C GLU A 68 -4.46 -4.46 9.06
N GLY A 69 -5.70 -4.00 9.30
CA GLY A 69 -6.05 -2.58 9.31
C GLY A 69 -6.18 -1.93 7.93
N LEU A 70 -6.31 -2.70 6.85
CA LEU A 70 -6.69 -2.16 5.54
C LEU A 70 -8.15 -1.69 5.49
N ASP A 71 -9.05 -2.35 6.25
CA ASP A 71 -10.48 -1.98 6.30
C ASP A 71 -10.70 -0.53 6.75
N LEU A 72 -9.84 -0.01 7.63
CA LEU A 72 -9.93 1.36 8.15
C LEU A 72 -9.58 2.43 7.09
N ALA A 73 -8.88 2.05 6.02
CA ALA A 73 -8.49 2.99 4.97
C ALA A 73 -9.55 3.14 3.87
N SER A 74 -10.57 2.28 3.84
CA SER A 74 -11.66 2.34 2.85
C SER A 74 -12.75 3.34 3.24
N ASP A 75 -13.04 3.48 4.54
CA ASP A 75 -14.16 4.32 5.03
C ASP A 75 -13.83 5.83 5.11
N ASP A 76 -12.55 6.20 5.18
CA ASP A 76 -12.14 7.62 5.25
C ASP A 76 -12.21 8.37 3.90
N TRP A 77 -12.61 7.69 2.80
CA TRP A 77 -12.80 8.34 1.50
C TRP A 77 -14.16 9.01 1.33
N GLU A 78 -15.16 8.67 2.15
CA GLU A 78 -16.49 9.31 2.09
C GLU A 78 -16.57 10.62 2.92
N GLU A 79 -15.60 10.88 3.80
CA GLU A 79 -15.66 12.01 4.76
C GLU A 79 -14.57 13.08 4.54
N MET A 80 -14.00 13.18 3.33
CA MET A 80 -13.16 14.32 2.95
C MET A 80 -13.94 15.28 2.05
N GLU A 81 -14.92 15.96 2.62
CA GLU A 81 -15.44 17.22 2.06
C GLU A 81 -14.26 18.17 1.83
N GLU A 82 -14.02 18.47 0.55
CA GLU A 82 -13.65 19.80 0.04
C GLU A 82 -12.80 20.70 0.97
N TYR A 83 -11.55 20.31 1.26
CA TYR A 83 -10.57 21.27 1.81
C TYR A 83 -9.65 21.80 0.71
N GLU A 84 -9.98 23.03 0.35
CA GLU A 84 -9.32 24.03 -0.50
C GLU A 84 -7.77 23.93 -0.48
N TYR A 85 -7.19 23.77 -1.67
CA TYR A 85 -5.73 23.79 -1.86
C TYR A 85 -5.17 25.20 -1.58
N ALA A 86 -4.69 25.44 -0.36
CA ALA A 86 -3.81 26.58 -0.09
C ALA A 86 -2.34 26.17 -0.30
N PHE A 87 -1.77 26.56 -1.43
CA PHE A 87 -0.34 26.47 -1.70
C PHE A 87 0.41 27.57 -0.92
N VAL A 88 1.41 27.18 -0.13
CA VAL A 88 2.55 28.04 0.26
C VAL A 88 3.83 27.24 0.11
#